data_AF-A0A317HHE3-F1
#
_entry.id   AF-A0A317HHE3-F1
#
_cell.length_a   1.000
_cell.length_b   1.000
_cell.length_c   1.000
_cell.angle_alpha   90.00
_cell.angle_beta   90.00
_cell.angle_gamma   90.00
#
_symmetry.space_group_name_H-M   'P 1'
#
loop_
_entity.id
_entity.type
_entity.pdbx_description
1 polymer ?
#
loop_
_entity_poly.entity_id
_entity_poly.type
_entity_poly.pdbx_seq_one_letter_code
_entity_poly.pdbx_strand_id
1 'polypeptide(L)'
;MDTDALPGATEAELSPLETPVEDPDELDSELAESPEEPESSESSDEEAFAEPRLSPSQQRIQREIEKRRQLEWDLAQARQSEARLQAQLSNRATFIDPQERQRRLEAMEPDERYQFLLNERDQATRGELNQLRYQMLSSNDSHQFQNYLARHPEFRKYEQEVEGYFQQAVSNGQPQSRNALLSWLIGERVRSRADGAVSRAKRQGSENLKKVATRPAAARSNVSGSERSSQMTAEQRLFMNLERGAYKGQL
;
A
#
# COMPACT_ATOMS: atom_id res chain seq x y z
N MET A 1 33.71 1.76 -71.54
CA MET A 1 33.59 1.81 -70.07
C MET A 1 32.16 2.18 -69.81
N ASP A 2 31.44 1.17 -69.33
CA ASP A 2 29.99 1.04 -69.42
C ASP A 2 29.25 1.96 -68.47
N THR A 3 28.24 2.61 -69.04
CA THR A 3 27.21 3.39 -68.36
C THR A 3 26.11 2.42 -67.92
N ASP A 4 26.14 2.01 -66.66
CA ASP A 4 25.01 1.26 -66.07
C ASP A 4 24.14 2.22 -65.26
N ALA A 5 23.00 2.53 -65.88
CA ALA A 5 21.84 3.14 -65.28
C ALA A 5 21.00 2.03 -64.61
N LEU A 6 20.58 2.25 -63.36
CA LEU A 6 19.44 1.55 -62.79
C LEU A 6 18.46 2.51 -62.11
N PRO A 7 17.17 2.13 -62.11
CA PRO A 7 16.05 3.05 -62.29
C PRO A 7 15.27 3.32 -60.99
N GLY A 8 14.41 4.33 -61.09
CA GLY A 8 13.58 4.84 -60.01
C GLY A 8 12.69 3.79 -59.35
N ALA A 9 12.67 3.83 -58.02
CA ALA A 9 11.62 3.28 -57.20
C ALA A 9 10.72 4.43 -56.74
N THR A 10 9.65 4.57 -57.51
CA THR A 10 8.32 5.11 -57.21
C THR A 10 8.05 5.60 -55.79
N GLU A 11 7.72 6.88 -55.73
CA GLU A 11 6.89 7.56 -54.74
C GLU A 11 5.65 6.74 -54.40
N ALA A 12 5.58 6.28 -53.15
CA ALA A 12 4.33 5.88 -52.53
C ALA A 12 3.80 7.09 -51.74
N GLU A 13 3.01 7.91 -52.42
CA GLU A 13 2.05 8.80 -51.77
C GLU A 13 1.05 7.96 -50.98
N LEU A 14 1.08 8.04 -49.65
CA LEU A 14 -0.07 7.71 -48.82
C LEU A 14 -0.26 8.83 -47.80
N SER A 15 -1.39 9.48 -47.99
CA SER A 15 -1.92 10.71 -47.42
C SER A 15 -1.97 10.77 -45.89
N PRO A 16 -2.07 11.97 -45.31
CA PRO A 16 -2.10 12.19 -43.87
C PRO A 16 -3.43 11.72 -43.30
N LEU A 17 -3.38 10.95 -42.21
CA LEU A 17 -4.57 10.57 -41.44
C LEU A 17 -4.91 11.75 -40.51
N GLU A 18 -5.72 12.68 -41.01
CA GLU A 18 -6.47 13.63 -40.20
C GLU A 18 -7.48 12.87 -39.35
N THR A 19 -7.22 12.76 -38.05
CA THR A 19 -8.25 12.39 -37.08
C THR A 19 -8.99 13.65 -36.61
N PRO A 20 -10.33 13.66 -36.57
CA PRO A 20 -11.11 14.82 -36.15
C PRO A 20 -10.89 15.14 -34.67
N VAL A 21 -10.63 16.41 -34.38
CA VAL A 21 -10.77 17.00 -33.04
C VAL A 21 -12.25 17.32 -32.85
N GLU A 22 -12.96 16.45 -32.13
CA GLU A 22 -14.24 16.78 -31.51
C GLU A 22 -13.97 17.33 -30.11
N ASP A 23 -13.90 18.65 -30.00
CA ASP A 23 -14.23 19.38 -28.77
C ASP A 23 -15.72 19.74 -28.85
N PRO A 24 -16.53 19.19 -27.94
CA PRO A 24 -17.33 20.08 -27.13
C PRO A 24 -17.44 19.59 -25.68
N ASP A 25 -17.04 20.41 -24.72
CA ASP A 25 -17.97 20.90 -23.70
C ASP A 25 -17.22 21.81 -22.73
N GLU A 26 -17.40 23.10 -22.97
CA GLU A 26 -17.35 24.15 -21.97
C GLU A 26 -18.36 23.83 -20.86
N LEU A 27 -17.87 23.50 -19.67
CA LEU A 27 -18.64 23.69 -18.43
C LEU A 27 -17.82 24.55 -17.47
N ASP A 28 -18.00 25.86 -17.71
CA ASP A 28 -18.22 26.91 -16.73
C ASP A 28 -18.56 26.34 -15.32
N SER A 29 -17.64 26.44 -14.36
CA SER A 29 -17.52 27.53 -13.39
C SER A 29 -18.70 27.67 -12.42
N GLU A 30 -18.34 27.93 -11.16
CA GLU A 30 -19.19 28.29 -10.01
C GLU A 30 -19.81 27.15 -9.16
N LEU A 31 -18.93 26.39 -8.48
CA LEU A 31 -19.29 25.73 -7.22
C LEU A 31 -18.91 26.66 -6.04
N ALA A 32 -19.79 27.61 -5.72
CA ALA A 32 -19.72 28.38 -4.49
C ALA A 32 -20.43 27.59 -3.38
N GLU A 33 -19.70 26.71 -2.68
CA GLU A 33 -20.20 26.03 -1.50
C GLU A 33 -19.87 26.85 -0.26
N SER A 34 -20.86 27.61 0.19
CA SER A 34 -20.86 28.35 1.46
C SER A 34 -20.87 27.35 2.63
N PRO A 35 -20.02 27.51 3.66
CA PRO A 35 -20.09 26.66 4.84
C PRO A 35 -21.33 27.04 5.66
N GLU A 36 -22.33 26.13 5.70
CA GLU A 36 -23.40 26.17 6.69
C GLU A 36 -22.83 25.91 8.08
N GLU A 37 -23.11 26.84 8.99
CA GLU A 37 -22.86 26.72 10.42
C GLU A 37 -23.70 25.55 10.98
N PRO A 38 -23.11 24.59 11.71
CA PRO A 38 -23.92 23.70 12.53
C PRO A 38 -24.38 24.48 13.77
N GLU A 39 -25.66 24.85 13.78
CA GLU A 39 -26.35 25.23 14.99
C GLU A 39 -26.21 24.11 16.03
N SER A 40 -25.56 24.48 17.13
CA SER A 40 -25.42 23.67 18.33
C SER A 40 -26.80 23.46 18.95
N SER A 41 -27.44 22.34 18.65
CA SER A 41 -28.62 21.90 19.39
C SER A 41 -28.24 21.54 20.83
N GLU A 42 -28.59 22.42 21.77
CA GLU A 42 -28.83 22.07 23.16
C GLU A 42 -29.87 20.94 23.23
N SER A 43 -29.45 19.75 23.64
CA SER A 43 -30.34 18.82 24.32
C SER A 43 -29.59 18.03 25.39
N SER A 44 -29.76 18.51 26.61
CA SER A 44 -29.79 17.78 27.88
C SER A 44 -30.03 16.27 27.74
N ASP A 45 -29.10 15.47 28.25
CA ASP A 45 -29.38 14.39 29.19
C ASP A 45 -28.07 13.96 29.87
N GLU A 46 -27.76 14.63 30.98
CA GLU A 46 -26.70 14.24 31.92
C GLU A 46 -27.13 12.99 32.71
N GLU A 47 -27.06 11.82 32.07
CA GLU A 47 -26.87 10.58 32.82
C GLU A 47 -25.44 10.56 33.34
N ALA A 48 -25.26 10.99 34.60
CA ALA A 48 -24.03 10.85 35.34
C ALA A 48 -23.71 9.36 35.55
N PHE A 49 -23.10 8.72 34.54
CA PHE A 49 -22.42 7.45 34.67
C PHE A 49 -21.31 7.64 35.71
N ALA A 50 -21.55 7.13 36.92
CA ALA A 50 -20.55 7.11 37.98
C ALA A 50 -19.30 6.40 37.47
N GLU A 51 -18.26 7.18 37.17
CA GLU A 51 -17.00 6.66 36.67
C GLU A 51 -16.48 5.58 37.63
N PRO A 52 -16.13 4.39 37.12
CA PRO A 52 -15.56 3.35 37.96
C PRO A 52 -14.27 3.88 38.56
N ARG A 53 -14.27 4.09 39.88
CA ARG A 53 -13.09 4.57 40.63
C ARG A 53 -11.96 3.56 40.45
N LEU A 54 -11.04 3.88 39.53
CA LEU A 54 -9.85 3.08 39.25
C LEU A 54 -9.04 2.90 40.51
N SER A 55 -8.53 1.68 40.73
CA SER A 55 -7.70 1.40 41.89
C SER A 55 -6.41 2.23 41.84
N PRO A 56 -5.78 2.54 42.99
CA PRO A 56 -4.55 3.35 43.02
C PRO A 56 -3.41 2.79 42.16
N SER A 57 -3.33 1.47 41.99
CA SER A 57 -2.36 0.82 41.11
C SER A 57 -2.69 1.02 39.63
N GLN A 58 -3.96 0.99 39.24
CA GLN A 58 -4.41 1.27 37.88
C GLN A 58 -4.15 2.73 37.49
N GLN A 59 -4.37 3.68 38.41
CA GLN A 59 -4.06 5.10 38.17
C GLN A 59 -2.56 5.35 37.97
N ARG A 60 -1.69 4.63 38.70
CA ARG A 60 -0.23 4.71 38.49
C ARG A 60 0.15 4.21 37.10
N ILE A 61 -0.42 3.07 36.67
CA ILE A 61 -0.18 2.49 35.35
C ILE A 61 -0.68 3.42 34.22
N GLN A 62 -1.87 4.00 34.36
CA GLN A 62 -2.40 4.95 33.37
C GLN A 62 -1.51 6.17 33.22
N ARG A 63 -1.07 6.78 34.33
CA ARG A 63 -0.12 7.91 34.28
C ARG A 63 1.20 7.55 33.61
N GLU A 64 1.68 6.32 33.80
CA GLU A 64 2.92 5.86 33.20
C GLU A 64 2.76 5.59 31.69
N ILE A 65 1.61 5.09 31.27
CA ILE A 65 1.23 4.95 29.85
C ILE A 65 1.11 6.32 29.19
N GLU A 66 0.42 7.27 29.82
CA GLU A 66 0.28 8.64 29.32
C GLU A 66 1.62 9.33 29.17
N LYS A 67 2.50 9.21 30.18
CA LYS A 67 3.88 9.73 30.11
C LYS A 67 4.69 9.11 28.99
N ARG A 68 4.61 7.79 28.79
CA ARG A 68 5.29 7.14 27.66
C ARG A 68 4.77 7.64 26.33
N ARG A 69 3.45 7.78 26.19
CA ARG A 69 2.81 8.28 24.97
C ARG A 69 3.19 9.73 24.69
N GLN A 70 3.28 10.58 25.71
CA GLN A 70 3.77 11.95 25.60
C GLN A 70 5.23 11.98 25.15
N LEU A 71 6.11 11.19 25.80
CA LEU A 71 7.52 11.11 25.42
C LEU A 71 7.73 10.58 24.00
N GLU A 72 6.93 9.60 23.56
CA GLU A 72 6.96 9.09 22.19
C GLU A 72 6.52 10.16 21.19
N TRP A 73 5.48 10.95 21.52
CA TRP A 73 5.02 12.05 20.69
C TRP A 73 6.08 13.17 20.60
N ASP A 74 6.69 13.55 21.72
CA ASP A 74 7.78 14.54 21.77
C ASP A 74 8.99 14.07 20.96
N LEU A 75 9.39 12.79 21.08
CA LEU A 75 10.47 12.20 20.28
C LEU A 75 10.15 12.20 18.79
N ALA A 76 8.91 11.88 18.42
CA ALA A 76 8.47 11.91 17.03
C ALA A 76 8.52 13.34 16.47
N GLN A 77 8.05 14.33 17.22
CA GLN A 77 8.15 15.75 16.84
C GLN A 77 9.61 16.21 16.70
N ALA A 78 10.48 15.88 17.67
CA ALA A 78 11.89 16.25 17.63
C ALA A 78 12.61 15.65 16.41
N ARG A 79 12.34 14.37 16.10
CA ARG A 79 12.88 13.74 14.88
C ARG A 79 12.37 14.41 13.62
N GLN A 80 11.10 14.81 13.59
CA GLN A 80 10.53 15.47 12.42
C GLN A 80 11.12 16.87 12.22
N SER A 81 11.38 17.62 13.29
CA SER A 81 12.01 18.94 13.21
C SER A 81 13.48 18.85 12.81
N GLU A 82 14.23 17.89 13.34
CA GLU A 82 15.61 17.59 12.90
C GLU A 82 15.66 17.20 11.42
N ALA A 83 14.78 16.30 10.98
CA ALA A 83 14.72 15.89 9.57
C ALA A 83 14.41 17.07 8.64
N ARG A 84 13.49 17.97 9.04
CA ARG A 84 13.19 19.19 8.28
C ARG A 84 14.40 20.13 8.22
N LEU A 85 15.10 20.32 9.33
CA LEU A 85 16.25 21.21 9.41
C LEU A 85 17.43 20.66 8.59
N GLN A 86 17.64 19.34 8.64
CA GLN A 86 18.64 18.66 7.84
C GLN A 86 18.33 18.74 6.34
N ALA A 87 17.06 18.57 5.94
CA ALA A 87 16.62 18.76 4.56
C ALA A 87 16.80 20.21 4.07
N GLN A 88 16.56 21.20 4.93
CA GLN A 88 16.83 22.60 4.61
C GLN A 88 18.33 22.87 4.44
N LEU A 89 19.18 22.30 5.30
CA LEU A 89 20.64 22.44 5.19
C LEU A 89 21.20 21.74 3.93
N SER A 90 20.70 20.55 3.58
CA SER A 90 21.14 19.86 2.36
C SER A 90 20.73 20.61 1.10
N ASN A 91 19.54 21.22 1.09
CA ASN A 91 19.07 22.04 -0.03
C ASN A 91 19.83 23.37 -0.11
N ARG A 92 20.29 23.91 1.02
CA ARG A 92 21.11 25.13 1.05
C ARG A 92 22.55 24.88 0.62
N ALA A 93 23.11 23.70 0.91
CA ALA A 93 24.45 23.30 0.47
C ALA A 93 24.56 23.15 -1.06
N THR A 94 23.44 22.93 -1.75
CA THR A 94 23.38 22.89 -3.22
C THR A 94 23.17 24.26 -3.86
N PHE A 95 22.80 25.28 -3.08
CA PHE A 95 22.58 26.64 -3.56
C PHE A 95 23.88 27.44 -3.45
N ILE A 96 24.81 27.20 -4.37
CA ILE A 96 25.97 28.09 -4.57
C ILE A 96 25.42 29.44 -5.03
N ASP A 97 25.79 30.53 -4.35
CA ASP A 97 25.40 31.88 -4.74
C ASP A 97 25.83 32.12 -6.21
N PRO A 98 24.91 32.50 -7.12
CA PRO A 98 25.24 32.71 -8.53
C PRO A 98 26.40 33.71 -8.72
N GLN A 99 26.56 34.67 -7.82
CA GLN A 99 27.67 35.63 -7.87
C GLN A 99 29.02 34.99 -7.52
N GLU A 100 29.05 34.09 -6.54
CA GLU A 100 30.27 33.37 -6.17
C GLU A 100 30.70 32.40 -7.28
N ARG A 101 29.72 31.74 -7.92
CA ARG A 101 29.95 30.92 -9.11
C ARG A 101 30.56 31.73 -10.26
N GLN A 102 30.05 32.93 -10.54
CA GLN A 102 30.60 33.80 -11.57
C GLN A 102 32.03 34.23 -11.28
N ARG A 103 32.32 34.68 -10.06
CA ARG A 103 33.70 35.04 -9.65
C ARG A 103 34.67 33.87 -9.78
N ARG A 104 34.23 32.66 -9.43
CA ARG A 104 35.02 31.44 -9.58
C ARG A 104 35.30 31.11 -11.05
N LEU A 105 34.31 31.26 -11.93
CA LEU A 105 34.47 31.06 -13.36
C LEU A 105 35.42 32.10 -13.98
N GLU A 106 35.31 33.36 -13.56
CA GLU A 106 36.17 34.45 -14.00
C GLU A 106 37.64 34.26 -13.61
N ALA A 107 37.88 33.68 -12.43
CA ALA A 107 39.22 33.37 -11.93
C ALA A 107 39.87 32.11 -12.55
N MET A 108 39.09 31.28 -13.27
CA MET A 108 39.61 30.12 -14.01
C MET A 108 40.19 30.52 -15.36
N GLU A 109 41.20 29.77 -15.81
CA GLU A 109 41.72 29.87 -17.18
C GLU A 109 40.64 29.50 -18.21
N PRO A 110 40.70 30.03 -19.46
CA PRO A 110 39.67 29.79 -20.47
C PRO A 110 39.40 28.30 -20.76
N ASP A 111 40.46 27.50 -20.84
CA ASP A 111 40.35 26.06 -21.10
C ASP A 111 39.71 25.31 -19.91
N GLU A 112 40.07 25.68 -18.68
CA GLU A 112 39.50 25.11 -17.45
C GLU A 112 38.02 25.49 -17.30
N ARG A 113 37.67 26.74 -17.64
CA ARG A 113 36.28 27.23 -17.64
C ARG A 113 35.42 26.43 -18.61
N TYR A 114 35.92 26.16 -19.82
CA TYR A 114 35.19 25.35 -20.81
C TYR A 114 34.95 23.93 -20.29
N GLN A 115 35.98 23.27 -19.75
CA GLN A 115 35.84 21.92 -19.17
C GLN A 115 34.87 21.90 -17.99
N PHE A 116 34.91 22.92 -17.13
CA PHE A 116 33.99 23.04 -16.00
C PHE A 116 32.54 23.11 -16.46
N LEU A 117 32.22 24.01 -17.41
CA LEU A 117 30.87 24.17 -17.94
C LEU A 117 30.38 22.90 -18.66
N LEU A 118 31.28 22.22 -19.37
CA LEU A 118 30.96 20.95 -20.02
C LEU A 118 30.62 19.86 -19.00
N ASN A 119 31.42 19.72 -17.95
CA ASN A 119 31.17 18.77 -16.86
C ASN A 119 29.86 19.08 -16.11
N GLU A 120 29.55 20.34 -15.87
CA GLU A 120 28.31 20.77 -15.23
C GLU A 120 27.09 20.44 -16.10
N ARG A 121 27.17 20.70 -17.41
CA ARG A 121 26.14 20.30 -18.38
C ARG A 121 25.96 18.78 -18.42
N ASP A 122 27.05 18.02 -18.40
CA ASP A 122 26.99 16.56 -18.37
C ASP A 122 26.33 16.04 -17.09
N GLN A 123 26.63 16.65 -15.94
CA GLN A 123 25.99 16.30 -14.67
C GLN A 123 24.49 16.62 -14.69
N ALA A 124 24.10 17.81 -15.17
CA ALA A 124 22.69 18.19 -15.32
C ALA A 124 21.94 17.21 -16.23
N THR A 125 22.52 16.91 -17.41
CA THR A 125 21.93 15.98 -18.38
C THR A 125 21.79 14.57 -17.79
N ARG A 126 22.79 14.08 -17.04
CA ARG A 126 22.69 12.78 -16.33
C ARG A 126 21.61 12.80 -15.26
N GLY A 127 21.45 13.92 -14.55
CA GLY A 127 20.37 14.12 -13.58
C GLY A 127 18.99 14.03 -14.24
N GLU A 128 18.79 14.77 -15.33
CA GLU A 128 17.55 14.75 -16.12
C GLU A 128 17.24 13.35 -16.67
N LEU A 129 18.22 12.65 -17.24
CA LEU A 129 18.05 11.29 -17.75
C LEU A 129 17.67 10.31 -16.64
N ASN A 130 18.25 10.44 -15.45
CA ASN A 130 17.89 9.61 -14.31
C ASN A 130 16.46 9.91 -13.85
N GLN A 131 16.08 11.19 -13.73
CA GLN A 131 14.72 11.58 -13.38
C GLN A 131 13.69 11.03 -14.39
N LEU A 132 13.98 11.15 -15.68
CA LEU A 132 13.12 10.61 -16.74
C LEU A 132 12.98 9.08 -16.63
N ARG A 133 14.09 8.36 -16.41
CA ARG A 133 14.06 6.91 -16.18
C ARG A 133 13.18 6.53 -15.00
N TYR A 134 13.27 7.27 -13.88
CA TYR A 134 12.43 7.03 -12.72
C TYR A 134 10.94 7.28 -13.01
N GLN A 135 10.61 8.34 -13.74
CA GLN A 135 9.23 8.62 -14.15
C GLN A 135 8.67 7.50 -15.04
N MET A 136 9.44 7.04 -16.03
CA MET A 136 9.02 5.94 -16.90
C MET A 136 8.81 4.64 -16.11
N LEU A 137 9.73 4.31 -15.19
CA LEU A 137 9.61 3.12 -14.34
C LEU A 137 8.37 3.20 -13.44
N SER A 138 8.11 4.37 -12.83
CA SER A 138 6.95 4.59 -11.95
C SER A 138 5.63 4.51 -12.71
N SER A 139 5.55 5.11 -13.90
CA SER A 139 4.37 5.04 -14.77
C SER A 139 4.10 3.62 -15.24
N ASN A 140 5.12 2.91 -15.72
CA ASN A 140 4.97 1.51 -16.13
C ASN A 140 4.52 0.61 -14.96
N ASP A 141 5.10 0.76 -13.77
CA ASP A 141 4.66 0.02 -12.58
C ASP A 141 3.21 0.34 -12.20
N SER A 142 2.80 1.61 -12.27
CA SER A 142 1.41 2.04 -12.02
C SER A 142 0.44 1.38 -13.00
N HIS A 143 0.75 1.38 -14.30
CA HIS A 143 -0.08 0.72 -15.32
C HIS A 143 -0.14 -0.80 -15.12
N GLN A 144 0.97 -1.45 -14.80
CA GLN A 144 0.99 -2.88 -14.48
C GLN A 144 0.14 -3.21 -13.26
N PHE A 145 0.19 -2.37 -12.23
CA PHE A 145 -0.61 -2.52 -11.03
C PHE A 145 -2.11 -2.31 -11.29
N GLN A 146 -2.49 -1.28 -12.04
CA GLN A 146 -3.87 -1.05 -12.44
C GLN A 146 -4.42 -2.21 -13.28
N ASN A 147 -3.64 -2.72 -14.24
CA ASN A 147 -4.00 -3.90 -15.02
C ASN A 147 -4.16 -5.14 -14.15
N TYR A 148 -3.34 -5.30 -13.11
CA TYR A 148 -3.47 -6.38 -12.14
C TYR A 148 -4.78 -6.25 -11.33
N LEU A 149 -5.09 -5.05 -10.83
CA LEU A 149 -6.34 -4.78 -10.11
C LEU A 149 -7.59 -4.96 -10.97
N ALA A 150 -7.51 -4.63 -12.27
CA ALA A 150 -8.59 -4.86 -13.22
C ALA A 150 -8.91 -6.37 -13.38
N ARG A 151 -7.88 -7.23 -13.31
CA ARG A 151 -8.04 -8.69 -13.36
C ARG A 151 -8.45 -9.29 -12.00
N HIS A 152 -8.11 -8.61 -10.91
CA HIS A 152 -8.33 -9.07 -9.53
C HIS A 152 -9.00 -7.96 -8.67
N PRO A 153 -10.30 -7.70 -8.90
CA PRO A 153 -11.01 -6.60 -8.23
C PRO A 153 -11.09 -6.74 -6.70
N GLU A 154 -10.93 -7.94 -6.15
CA GLU A 154 -10.88 -8.23 -4.71
C GLU A 154 -9.73 -7.51 -3.97
N PHE A 155 -8.68 -7.13 -4.71
CA PHE A 155 -7.51 -6.44 -4.17
C PHE A 155 -7.60 -4.91 -4.26
N ARG A 156 -8.63 -4.35 -4.89
CA ARG A 156 -8.77 -2.89 -5.06
C ARG A 156 -8.80 -2.13 -3.74
N LYS A 157 -9.32 -2.75 -2.67
CA LYS A 157 -9.32 -2.19 -1.31
C LYS A 157 -7.92 -1.90 -0.73
N TYR A 158 -6.86 -2.46 -1.31
CA TYR A 158 -5.48 -2.24 -0.86
C TYR A 158 -4.76 -1.13 -1.66
N GLU A 159 -5.39 -0.58 -2.70
CA GLU A 159 -4.78 0.38 -3.62
C GLU A 159 -4.17 1.60 -2.90
N GLN A 160 -4.95 2.22 -2.01
CA GLN A 160 -4.49 3.39 -1.24
C GLN A 160 -3.34 3.06 -0.29
N GLU A 161 -3.39 1.90 0.37
CA GLU A 161 -2.30 1.46 1.27
C GLU A 161 -1.02 1.21 0.48
N VAL A 162 -1.11 0.51 -0.65
CA VAL A 162 0.03 0.24 -1.53
C VAL A 162 0.69 1.54 -2.00
N GLU A 163 -0.10 2.54 -2.41
CA GLU A 163 0.43 3.82 -2.86
C GLU A 163 1.12 4.60 -1.72
N GLY A 164 0.56 4.56 -0.50
CA GLY A 164 1.20 5.14 0.68
C GLY A 164 2.56 4.50 0.99
N TYR A 165 2.65 3.17 0.97
CA TYR A 165 3.92 2.45 1.15
C TYR A 165 4.90 2.70 0.01
N PHE A 166 4.41 2.83 -1.23
CA PHE A 166 5.25 3.14 -2.39
C PHE A 166 5.91 4.51 -2.23
N GLN A 167 5.14 5.55 -1.88
CA GLN A 167 5.67 6.90 -1.66
C GLN A 167 6.71 6.92 -0.51
N GLN A 168 6.44 6.18 0.57
CA GLN A 168 7.38 6.04 1.67
C GLN A 168 8.68 5.33 1.25
N ALA A 169 8.57 4.26 0.44
CA ALA A 169 9.71 3.51 -0.06
C ALA A 169 10.58 4.35 -1.00
N VAL A 170 9.94 5.17 -1.86
CA VAL A 170 10.61 6.14 -2.73
C VAL A 170 11.32 7.21 -1.91
N SER A 171 10.68 7.78 -0.88
CA SER A 171 11.33 8.78 0.00
C SER A 171 12.54 8.22 0.75
N ASN A 172 12.53 6.91 1.03
CA ASN A 172 13.64 6.21 1.68
C ASN A 172 14.74 5.76 0.70
N GLY A 173 14.61 6.05 -0.60
CA GLY A 173 15.56 5.66 -1.63
C GLY A 173 15.55 4.16 -1.97
N GLN A 174 14.51 3.43 -1.57
CA GLN A 174 14.34 2.00 -1.86
C GLN A 174 13.03 1.77 -2.62
N PRO A 175 12.94 2.16 -3.91
CA PRO A 175 11.72 1.96 -4.68
C PRO A 175 11.40 0.46 -4.79
N GLN A 176 10.20 0.08 -4.37
CA GLN A 176 9.64 -1.25 -4.54
C GLN A 176 8.47 -1.19 -5.52
N SER A 177 8.23 -2.28 -6.27
CA SER A 177 7.07 -2.33 -7.17
C SER A 177 5.77 -2.40 -6.38
N ARG A 178 4.70 -1.77 -6.88
CA ARG A 178 3.37 -1.80 -6.24
C ARG A 178 2.84 -3.22 -6.08
N ASN A 179 3.13 -4.10 -7.03
CA ASN A 179 2.77 -5.52 -6.95
C ASN A 179 3.49 -6.27 -5.82
N ALA A 180 4.77 -5.96 -5.55
CA ALA A 180 5.50 -6.55 -4.43
C ALA A 180 4.95 -6.07 -3.08
N LEU A 181 4.63 -4.77 -2.98
CA LEU A 181 4.00 -4.18 -1.80
C LEU A 181 2.62 -4.78 -1.54
N LEU A 182 1.80 -4.97 -2.58
CA LEU A 182 0.50 -5.65 -2.44
C LEU A 182 0.67 -7.07 -1.90
N SER A 183 1.63 -7.83 -2.44
CA SER A 183 1.90 -9.21 -2.01
C SER A 183 2.33 -9.26 -0.54
N TRP A 184 3.18 -8.32 -0.12
CA TRP A 184 3.60 -8.17 1.27
C TRP A 184 2.42 -7.83 2.20
N LEU A 185 1.58 -6.87 1.83
CA LEU A 185 0.39 -6.47 2.59
C LEU A 185 -0.60 -7.63 2.75
N ILE A 186 -0.85 -8.39 1.69
CA ILE A 186 -1.70 -9.58 1.76
C ILE A 186 -1.08 -10.61 2.72
N GLY A 187 0.22 -10.86 2.61
CA GLY A 187 0.94 -11.76 3.51
C GLY A 187 0.89 -11.33 4.97
N GLU A 188 0.98 -10.03 5.26
CA GLU A 188 0.83 -9.48 6.60
C GLU A 188 -0.61 -9.61 7.14
N ARG A 189 -1.62 -9.34 6.31
CA ARG A 189 -3.04 -9.52 6.70
C ARG A 189 -3.39 -10.99 6.93
N VAL A 190 -2.82 -11.92 6.16
CA VAL A 190 -3.03 -13.35 6.37
C VAL A 190 -2.39 -13.80 7.68
N ARG A 191 -1.15 -13.38 7.96
CA ARG A 191 -0.45 -13.70 9.21
C ARG A 191 -1.18 -13.16 10.45
N SER A 192 -1.57 -11.88 10.44
CA SER A 192 -2.31 -11.28 11.55
C SER A 192 -3.67 -11.96 11.80
N ARG A 193 -4.38 -12.37 10.74
CA ARG A 193 -5.62 -13.17 10.87
C ARG A 193 -5.36 -14.57 11.41
N ALA A 194 -4.28 -15.22 11.01
CA ALA A 194 -3.89 -16.54 11.50
C ALA A 194 -3.62 -16.50 13.01
N ASP A 195 -2.88 -15.50 13.49
CA ASP A 195 -2.60 -15.32 14.91
C ASP A 195 -3.90 -15.11 15.72
N GLY A 196 -4.81 -14.29 15.20
CA GLY A 196 -6.14 -14.09 15.78
C GLY A 196 -7.03 -15.34 15.73
N ALA A 197 -6.92 -16.17 14.70
CA ALA A 197 -7.65 -17.44 14.59
C ALA A 197 -7.13 -18.48 15.59
N VAL A 198 -5.81 -18.59 15.76
CA VAL A 198 -5.18 -19.46 16.75
C VAL A 198 -5.60 -19.05 18.17
N SER A 199 -5.57 -17.74 18.47
CA SER A 199 -6.03 -17.22 19.75
C SER A 199 -7.51 -17.53 20.02
N ARG A 200 -8.39 -17.33 19.03
CA ARG A 200 -9.83 -17.66 19.14
C ARG A 200 -10.05 -19.16 19.32
N ALA A 201 -9.35 -20.01 18.57
CA ALA A 201 -9.42 -21.46 18.70
C ALA A 201 -8.96 -21.92 20.10
N LYS A 202 -7.88 -21.34 20.63
CA LYS A 202 -7.40 -21.61 21.99
C LYS A 202 -8.42 -21.20 23.05
N ARG A 203 -9.04 -20.02 22.90
CA ARG A 203 -10.09 -19.55 23.80
C ARG A 203 -11.32 -20.46 23.75
N GLN A 204 -11.82 -20.77 22.56
CA GLN A 204 -12.97 -21.65 22.38
C GLN A 204 -12.71 -23.07 22.89
N GLY A 205 -11.51 -23.61 22.66
CA GLY A 205 -11.06 -24.88 23.24
C GLY A 205 -11.05 -24.84 24.77
N SER A 206 -10.53 -23.75 25.37
CA SER A 206 -10.55 -23.58 26.83
C SER A 206 -11.96 -23.45 27.40
N GLU A 207 -12.87 -22.77 26.69
CA GLU A 207 -14.28 -22.64 27.10
C GLU A 207 -15.01 -23.98 26.99
N ASN A 208 -14.74 -24.76 25.93
CA ASN A 208 -15.30 -26.11 25.79
C ASN A 208 -14.77 -27.06 26.88
N LEU A 209 -13.47 -27.03 27.18
CA LEU A 209 -12.89 -27.80 28.28
C LEU A 209 -13.49 -27.40 29.63
N LYS A 210 -13.69 -26.10 29.89
CA LYS A 210 -14.39 -25.62 31.09
C LYS A 210 -15.81 -26.16 31.15
N LYS A 211 -16.59 -26.08 30.07
CA LYS A 211 -17.96 -26.62 30.02
C LYS A 211 -18.02 -28.13 30.26
N VAL A 212 -17.03 -28.89 29.78
CA VAL A 212 -16.93 -30.34 30.04
C VAL A 212 -16.51 -30.60 31.49
N ALA A 213 -15.55 -29.84 32.02
CA ALA A 213 -15.04 -30.02 33.38
C ALA A 213 -16.01 -29.56 34.47
N THR A 214 -16.79 -28.50 34.25
CA THR A 214 -17.75 -27.96 35.22
C THR A 214 -19.12 -28.60 35.13
N ARG A 215 -19.38 -29.42 34.10
CA ARG A 215 -20.57 -30.25 34.04
C ARG A 215 -20.26 -31.51 34.85
N PRO A 216 -20.74 -31.64 36.12
CA PRO A 216 -20.58 -32.88 36.84
C PRO A 216 -21.16 -33.98 35.95
N ALA A 217 -20.40 -35.05 35.75
CA ALA A 217 -20.87 -36.21 35.03
C ALA A 217 -22.16 -36.66 35.71
N ALA A 218 -23.30 -36.25 35.15
CA ALA A 218 -24.57 -36.80 35.54
C ALA A 218 -24.45 -38.27 35.13
N ALA A 219 -24.14 -39.09 36.12
CA ALA A 219 -23.98 -40.54 36.03
C ALA A 219 -25.33 -41.14 35.60
N ARG A 220 -25.68 -40.96 34.33
CA ARG A 220 -26.70 -41.73 33.66
C ARG A 220 -25.95 -42.78 32.87
N SER A 221 -25.68 -43.88 33.58
CA SER A 221 -25.45 -45.19 33.02
C SER A 221 -26.48 -45.44 31.91
N ASN A 222 -26.07 -45.29 30.65
CA ASN A 222 -26.80 -45.79 29.50
C ASN A 222 -26.08 -47.05 29.00
N VAL A 223 -26.17 -48.10 29.80
CA VAL A 223 -26.14 -49.48 29.29
C VAL A 223 -27.56 -49.77 28.80
N SER A 224 -27.89 -49.35 27.58
CA SER A 224 -28.96 -50.00 26.81
C SER A 224 -28.73 -49.81 25.31
N GLY A 225 -28.50 -50.95 24.66
CA GLY A 225 -28.75 -51.27 23.26
C GLY A 225 -28.55 -50.20 22.19
N SER A 226 -27.43 -50.29 21.48
CA SER A 226 -27.38 -49.86 20.08
C SER A 226 -26.60 -50.89 19.26
N GLU A 227 -27.14 -52.11 19.19
CA GLU A 227 -26.87 -52.98 18.05
C GLU A 227 -27.58 -52.42 16.81
N ARG A 228 -26.92 -52.51 15.66
CA ARG A 228 -27.36 -52.14 14.28
C ARG A 228 -27.02 -50.72 13.81
N SER A 229 -25.78 -50.54 13.34
CA SER A 229 -25.50 -49.80 12.08
C SER A 229 -24.03 -49.84 11.61
N SER A 230 -23.17 -50.69 12.19
CA SER A 230 -21.73 -50.73 11.82
C SER A 230 -21.36 -51.96 10.97
N GLN A 231 -21.95 -52.13 9.79
CA GLN A 231 -21.42 -53.06 8.77
C GLN A 231 -21.55 -52.55 7.33
N MET A 232 -21.40 -51.23 7.10
CA MET A 232 -20.99 -50.77 5.77
C MET A 232 -19.48 -50.56 5.79
N THR A 233 -18.77 -51.54 5.24
CA THR A 233 -17.33 -51.46 4.95
C THR A 233 -17.05 -50.25 4.06
N ALA A 234 -15.83 -49.72 4.15
CA ALA A 234 -15.42 -48.55 3.37
C ALA A 234 -15.63 -48.76 1.86
N GLU A 235 -15.47 -49.99 1.38
CA GLU A 235 -15.71 -50.39 -0.01
C GLU A 235 -17.18 -50.26 -0.42
N GLN A 236 -18.13 -50.64 0.46
CA GLN A 236 -19.56 -50.50 0.20
C GLN A 236 -19.99 -49.03 0.12
N ARG A 237 -19.36 -48.15 0.92
CA ARG A 237 -19.60 -46.70 0.84
C ARG A 237 -19.03 -46.10 -0.45
N LEU A 238 -17.87 -46.58 -0.88
CA LEU A 238 -17.23 -46.12 -2.11
C LEU A 238 -18.03 -46.53 -3.35
N PHE A 239 -18.57 -47.77 -3.36
CA PHE A 239 -19.43 -48.26 -4.43
C PHE A 239 -20.73 -47.45 -4.55
N MET A 240 -21.40 -47.18 -3.42
CA MET A 240 -22.60 -46.33 -3.38
C MET A 240 -22.35 -44.90 -3.86
N ASN A 241 -21.18 -44.33 -3.56
CA ASN A 241 -20.81 -42.99 -4.01
C ASN A 241 -20.44 -42.95 -5.51
N LEU A 242 -19.94 -44.06 -6.06
CA LEU A 242 -19.69 -44.20 -7.50
C LEU A 242 -21.01 -44.30 -8.28
N GLU A 243 -21.96 -45.11 -7.81
CA GLU A 243 -23.29 -45.25 -8.43
C GLU A 243 -24.10 -43.95 -8.38
N ARG A 244 -23.93 -43.15 -7.32
CA ARG A 244 -24.58 -41.83 -7.18
C ARG A 244 -23.92 -40.72 -8.01
N GLY A 245 -22.89 -41.02 -8.80
CA GLY A 245 -22.31 -40.06 -9.74
C GLY A 245 -21.60 -38.88 -9.07
N ALA A 246 -21.20 -39.01 -7.80
CA ALA A 246 -20.57 -37.95 -7.03
C ALA A 246 -19.13 -37.59 -7.50
N TYR A 247 -18.61 -38.28 -8.52
CA TYR A 247 -17.28 -38.07 -9.11
C TYR A 247 -17.32 -37.78 -10.62
N LYS A 248 -18.37 -37.13 -11.12
CA LYS A 248 -18.31 -36.50 -12.44
C LYS A 248 -17.89 -35.03 -12.31
N GLY A 249 -16.61 -34.78 -12.56
CA GLY A 249 -16.17 -33.49 -13.10
C GLY A 249 -15.24 -32.68 -12.20
N GLN A 250 -13.97 -33.10 -12.09
CA GLN A 250 -12.82 -32.19 -12.03
C GLN A 250 -11.63 -32.89 -12.70
N LEU A 251 -11.64 -32.86 -14.03
CA LEU A 251 -10.46 -32.94 -14.90
C LEU A 251 -10.44 -31.66 -15.73
#